data_AF-A0A3S3GWR3-F1
#
_entry.id   AF-A0A3S3GWR3-F1
#
_cell.length_a   1.000
_cell.length_b   1.000
_cell.length_c   1.000
_cell.angle_alpha   90.00
_cell.angle_beta   90.00
_cell.angle_gamma   90.00
#
_symmetry.space_group_name_H-M   'P 1'
#
loop_
_entity.id
_entity.type
_entity.pdbx_description
1 polymer ?
#
loop_
_entity_poly.entity_id
_entity_poly.type
_entity_poly.pdbx_seq_one_letter_code
_entity_poly.pdbx_strand_id
1 'polypeptide(L)'
;MSFKKISLLALLALAFAVGFFAIIMEKGTPRRPPPPKPQAAIEPFDGKLFIQAVDDLRVGNRKIVLCGVAFTKSQSLRAIVTDAARRDYQGLALTCKPVGMGTPCDGNVASKFGDAIVVQCLTSDGADLAAKLAENGILCGQPAQAGSTYRSCLSGS
;
A
#
# COMPACT_ATOMS: atom_id res chain seq x y z
N MET A 1 -52.40 -8.50 -39.88
CA MET A 1 -51.10 -9.16 -39.57
C MET A 1 -51.33 -10.67 -39.63
N SER A 2 -50.57 -11.43 -40.43
CA SER A 2 -50.84 -12.87 -40.66
C SER A 2 -50.14 -13.74 -39.61
N PHE A 3 -50.82 -14.78 -39.10
CA PHE A 3 -50.30 -15.74 -38.11
C PHE A 3 -48.92 -16.32 -38.47
N LYS A 4 -48.62 -16.48 -39.77
CA LYS A 4 -47.28 -16.89 -40.26
C LYS A 4 -46.18 -15.90 -39.89
N LYS A 5 -46.45 -14.59 -39.95
CA LYS A 5 -45.48 -13.53 -39.61
C LYS A 5 -45.23 -13.46 -38.10
N ILE A 6 -46.28 -13.70 -37.30
CA ILE A 6 -46.19 -13.71 -35.83
C ILE A 6 -45.39 -14.93 -35.36
N SER A 7 -45.62 -16.10 -35.95
CA SER A 7 -44.85 -17.32 -35.65
C SER A 7 -43.37 -17.17 -36.02
N LEU A 8 -43.07 -16.58 -37.19
CA LEU A 8 -41.69 -16.31 -37.61
C LEU A 8 -40.97 -15.33 -36.68
N LEU A 9 -41.66 -14.26 -36.25
CA LEU A 9 -41.11 -13.27 -35.31
C LEU A 9 -40.84 -13.87 -33.92
N ALA A 10 -41.74 -14.74 -33.44
CA ALA A 10 -41.56 -15.43 -32.17
C ALA A 10 -40.34 -16.37 -32.20
N LEU A 11 -40.14 -17.11 -33.30
CA LEU A 11 -38.97 -17.99 -33.47
C LEU A 11 -37.66 -17.20 -33.54
N LEU A 12 -37.64 -16.06 -34.24
CA LEU A 12 -36.47 -15.18 -34.30
C LEU A 12 -36.14 -14.58 -32.93
N ALA A 13 -37.15 -14.14 -32.18
CA ALA A 13 -36.95 -13.61 -30.83
C ALA A 13 -36.41 -14.69 -29.87
N LEU A 14 -36.91 -15.92 -29.98
CA LEU A 14 -36.44 -17.04 -29.17
C LEU A 14 -34.97 -17.39 -29.48
N ALA A 15 -34.60 -17.42 -30.76
CA ALA A 15 -33.23 -17.69 -31.18
C ALA A 15 -32.26 -16.61 -30.68
N PHE A 16 -32.67 -15.34 -30.73
CA PHE A 16 -31.89 -14.23 -30.21
C PHE A 16 -31.72 -14.29 -28.69
N ALA A 17 -32.80 -14.62 -27.96
CA ALA A 17 -32.75 -14.76 -26.51
C ALA A 17 -31.78 -15.88 -26.08
N VAL A 18 -31.83 -17.03 -26.75
CA VAL A 18 -30.94 -18.17 -26.47
C VAL A 18 -29.47 -17.81 -26.78
N GLY A 19 -29.22 -17.19 -27.93
CA GLY A 19 -27.86 -16.76 -28.31
C GLY A 19 -27.28 -15.72 -27.34
N PHE A 20 -28.10 -14.76 -26.92
CA PHE A 20 -27.67 -13.73 -25.97
C PHE A 20 -27.39 -14.32 -24.57
N PHE A 21 -28.21 -15.29 -24.13
CA PHE A 21 -28.00 -15.97 -22.85
C PHE A 21 -26.71 -16.79 -22.84
N ALA A 22 -26.35 -17.45 -23.94
CA ALA A 22 -25.08 -18.17 -24.07
C ALA A 22 -23.87 -17.25 -23.92
N ILE A 23 -23.89 -16.06 -24.53
CA ILE A 23 -22.80 -15.07 -24.42
C ILE A 23 -22.66 -14.53 -22.99
N ILE A 24 -23.77 -14.30 -22.28
CA ILE A 24 -23.74 -13.88 -20.87
C ILE A 24 -23.12 -14.97 -20.00
N MET A 25 -23.49 -16.23 -20.20
CA MET A 25 -22.95 -17.36 -19.44
C MET A 25 -21.45 -17.56 -19.69
N GLU A 26 -20.97 -17.33 -20.92
CA GLU A 26 -19.54 -17.45 -21.24
C GLU A 26 -18.69 -16.33 -20.59
N LYS A 27 -19.22 -15.11 -20.52
CA LYS A 27 -18.59 -13.97 -19.82
C LYS A 27 -18.69 -14.03 -18.29
N GLY A 28 -19.57 -14.88 -17.75
CA GLY A 28 -19.80 -15.04 -16.31
C GLY A 28 -18.76 -15.91 -15.59
N THR A 29 -17.79 -16.49 -16.31
CA THR A 29 -16.68 -17.18 -15.65
C THR A 29 -15.79 -16.14 -14.95
N PRO A 30 -15.65 -16.17 -13.61
CA PRO A 30 -14.73 -15.30 -12.93
C PRO A 30 -13.35 -15.69 -13.41
N ARG A 31 -12.77 -14.86 -14.28
CA ARG A 31 -11.37 -14.97 -14.69
C ARG A 31 -10.56 -14.73 -13.43
N ARG A 32 -10.29 -15.81 -12.70
CA ARG A 32 -9.52 -15.81 -11.46
C ARG A 32 -8.25 -15.01 -11.78
N PRO A 33 -8.00 -13.88 -11.08
CA PRO A 33 -6.77 -13.15 -11.31
C PRO A 33 -5.62 -14.15 -11.22
N PRO A 34 -4.67 -14.15 -12.17
CA PRO A 34 -3.53 -15.04 -12.07
C PRO A 34 -2.91 -14.87 -10.68
N PRO A 35 -2.53 -15.97 -9.99
CA PRO A 35 -1.90 -15.86 -8.69
C PRO A 35 -0.75 -14.87 -8.81
N PRO A 36 -0.63 -13.90 -7.88
CA PRO A 36 0.41 -12.90 -7.96
C PRO A 36 1.75 -13.63 -8.11
N LYS A 37 2.48 -13.32 -9.20
CA LYS A 37 3.83 -13.86 -9.42
C LYS A 37 4.62 -13.69 -8.11
N PRO A 38 5.34 -14.71 -7.63
CA PRO A 38 6.27 -14.56 -6.53
C PRO A 38 7.24 -13.45 -6.90
N GLN A 39 7.02 -12.26 -6.35
CA GLN A 39 7.99 -11.19 -6.42
C GLN A 39 9.18 -11.71 -5.62
N ALA A 40 10.37 -11.68 -6.21
CA ALA A 40 11.59 -12.09 -5.51
C ALA A 40 11.58 -11.43 -4.13
N ALA A 41 11.56 -12.26 -3.09
CA ALA A 41 11.43 -11.78 -1.72
C ALA A 41 12.58 -10.82 -1.44
N ILE A 42 12.25 -9.58 -1.11
CA ILE A 42 13.27 -8.60 -0.74
C ILE A 42 13.75 -9.01 0.64
N GLU A 43 15.03 -9.35 0.76
CA GLU A 43 15.61 -9.71 2.05
C GLU A 43 15.71 -8.48 2.98
N PRO A 44 15.74 -8.70 4.30
CA PRO A 44 16.06 -7.63 5.25
C PRO A 44 17.41 -7.00 4.93
N PHE A 45 17.56 -5.71 5.24
CA PHE A 45 18.80 -5.00 4.96
C PHE A 45 19.09 -3.93 6.01
N ASP A 46 20.37 -3.66 6.19
CA ASP A 46 20.86 -2.65 7.12
C ASP A 46 21.34 -1.40 6.40
N GLY A 47 21.33 -0.27 7.10
CA GLY A 47 21.96 0.95 6.60
C GLY A 47 21.74 2.14 7.52
N LYS A 48 22.35 3.27 7.15
CA LYS A 48 22.12 4.55 7.82
C LYS A 48 20.91 5.26 7.21
N LEU A 49 20.06 5.83 8.06
CA LEU A 49 18.95 6.67 7.65
C LEU A 49 19.46 7.96 7.00
N PHE A 50 18.91 8.27 5.83
CA PHE A 50 19.09 9.54 5.16
C PHE A 50 17.71 10.13 4.85
N ILE A 51 17.45 11.31 5.40
CA ILE A 51 16.18 12.00 5.25
C ILE A 51 16.34 13.08 4.19
N GLN A 52 15.90 12.81 2.96
CA GLN A 52 15.87 13.82 1.90
C GLN A 52 14.71 14.79 2.12
N ALA A 53 13.56 14.26 2.52
CA ALA A 53 12.42 14.99 3.07
C ALA A 53 11.71 14.08 4.07
N VAL A 54 10.80 14.62 4.89
CA VAL A 54 10.00 13.82 5.84
C VAL A 54 9.22 12.67 5.18
N ASP A 55 8.92 12.81 3.90
CA ASP A 55 8.22 11.86 3.03
C ASP A 55 9.14 11.17 1.99
N ASP A 56 10.43 11.49 1.99
CA ASP A 56 11.45 10.89 1.11
C ASP A 56 12.63 10.39 1.95
N LEU A 57 12.53 9.12 2.32
CA LEU A 57 13.44 8.45 3.24
C LEU A 57 14.28 7.41 2.50
N ARG A 58 15.54 7.30 2.91
CA ARG A 58 16.49 6.33 2.37
C ARG A 58 17.23 5.62 3.49
N VAL A 59 17.54 4.35 3.29
CA VAL A 59 18.43 3.58 4.17
C VAL A 59 19.52 2.96 3.31
N GLY A 60 20.76 3.39 3.56
CA GLY A 60 21.86 3.13 2.63
C GLY A 60 21.59 3.80 1.27
N ASN A 61 21.56 3.01 0.20
CA ASN A 61 21.25 3.49 -1.15
C ASN A 61 19.80 3.23 -1.60
N ARG A 62 18.95 2.70 -0.71
CA ARG A 62 17.59 2.27 -1.06
C ARG A 62 16.58 3.31 -0.61
N LYS A 63 15.66 3.68 -1.50
CA LYS A 63 14.49 4.48 -1.14
C LYS A 63 13.48 3.59 -0.42
N ILE A 64 12.94 4.10 0.67
CA ILE A 64 12.01 3.36 1.52
C ILE A 64 10.74 4.15 1.80
N VAL A 65 9.67 3.42 2.08
CA VAL A 65 8.44 3.94 2.70
C VAL A 65 8.26 3.17 4.00
N LEU A 66 8.05 3.89 5.09
CA LEU A 66 7.77 3.26 6.37
C LEU A 66 6.35 2.69 6.37
N CYS A 67 6.22 1.43 6.74
CA CYS A 67 4.96 0.74 6.90
C CYS A 67 4.06 1.52 7.88
N GLY A 68 2.84 1.83 7.46
CA GLY A 68 1.75 2.22 8.37
C GLY A 68 1.82 3.64 8.91
N VAL A 69 2.71 4.47 8.40
CA VAL A 69 2.82 5.90 8.77
C VAL A 69 2.94 6.77 7.52
N ALA A 70 2.39 7.97 7.59
CA ALA A 70 2.48 8.94 6.49
C ALA A 70 2.58 10.37 7.02
N PHE A 71 3.17 11.25 6.23
CA PHE A 71 3.14 12.69 6.50
C PHE A 71 1.78 13.24 6.03
N THR A 72 0.97 13.75 6.96
CA THR A 72 -0.38 14.28 6.66
C THR A 72 -0.56 15.75 7.01
N LYS A 73 0.52 16.43 7.41
CA LYS A 73 0.50 17.86 7.71
C LYS A 73 0.52 18.69 6.43
N SER A 74 0.26 19.99 6.55
CA SER A 74 0.30 20.91 5.41
C SER A 74 1.69 20.99 4.78
N GLN A 75 1.72 21.23 3.46
CA GLN A 75 2.97 21.36 2.71
C GLN A 75 3.87 22.48 3.23
N SER A 76 3.27 23.56 3.77
CA SER A 76 4.00 24.67 4.40
C SER A 76 4.87 24.23 5.59
N LEU A 77 4.47 23.18 6.30
CA LEU A 77 5.21 22.66 7.46
C LEU A 77 6.26 21.62 7.07
N ARG A 78 6.28 21.16 5.81
CA ARG A 78 7.14 20.05 5.37
C ARG A 78 8.62 20.33 5.61
N ALA A 79 9.09 21.55 5.33
CA ALA A 79 10.49 21.93 5.55
C ALA A 79 10.87 21.91 7.04
N ILE A 80 10.05 22.54 7.88
CA ILE A 80 10.28 22.63 9.33
C ILE A 80 10.31 21.23 9.96
N VAL A 81 9.36 20.37 9.58
CA VAL A 81 9.27 18.99 10.08
C VAL A 81 10.44 18.14 9.56
N THR A 82 10.87 18.36 8.32
CA THR A 82 12.06 17.69 7.76
C THR A 82 13.32 18.05 8.56
N ASP A 83 13.51 19.33 8.89
CA ASP A 83 14.67 19.78 9.65
C ASP A 83 14.64 19.29 11.11
N ALA A 84 13.47 19.16 11.70
CA ALA A 84 13.31 18.51 13.00
C ALA A 84 13.69 17.03 12.92
N ALA A 85 13.12 16.29 11.95
CA ALA A 85 13.42 14.88 11.76
C ALA A 85 14.92 14.63 11.47
N ARG A 86 15.57 15.50 10.71
CA ARG A 86 17.02 15.40 10.46
C ARG A 86 17.85 15.58 11.73
N ARG A 87 17.50 16.55 12.58
CA ARG A 87 18.25 16.81 13.81
C ARG A 87 18.29 15.58 14.72
N ASP A 88 17.18 14.86 14.81
CA ASP A 88 17.03 13.77 15.78
C ASP A 88 17.34 12.38 15.21
N TYR A 89 17.12 12.17 13.90
CA TYR A 89 17.15 10.83 13.30
C TYR A 89 18.15 10.63 12.16
N GLN A 90 18.76 11.70 11.63
CA GLN A 90 19.69 11.58 10.50
C GLN A 90 20.89 10.68 10.89
N GLY A 91 21.24 9.76 9.99
CA GLY A 91 22.40 8.89 10.14
C GLY A 91 22.21 7.72 11.10
N LEU A 92 21.03 7.56 11.72
CA LEU A 92 20.73 6.41 12.58
C LEU A 92 20.94 5.08 11.83
N ALA A 93 21.60 4.14 12.48
CA ALA A 93 21.72 2.78 11.96
C ALA A 93 20.40 2.02 12.15
N LEU A 94 19.90 1.44 11.07
CA LEU A 94 18.62 0.76 11.03
C LEU A 94 18.76 -0.61 10.39
N THR A 95 17.97 -1.56 10.89
CA THR A 95 17.68 -2.84 10.24
C THR A 95 16.25 -2.79 9.72
N CYS A 96 16.09 -2.86 8.40
CA CYS A 96 14.80 -2.75 7.73
C CYS A 96 14.31 -4.10 7.22
N LYS A 97 13.07 -4.44 7.61
CA LYS A 97 12.34 -5.63 7.19
C LYS A 97 11.24 -5.24 6.19
N PRO A 98 11.32 -5.70 4.94
CA PRO A 98 10.23 -5.56 3.98
C PRO A 98 8.92 -6.18 4.46
N VAL A 99 7.80 -5.58 4.04
CA VAL A 99 6.46 -6.15 4.27
C VAL A 99 6.33 -7.54 3.63
N GLY A 100 5.58 -8.43 4.27
CA GLY A 100 5.50 -9.86 3.98
C GLY A 100 6.44 -10.73 4.82
N MET A 101 7.13 -10.15 5.81
CA MET A 101 8.05 -10.84 6.71
C MET A 101 7.77 -10.59 8.21
N GLY A 102 6.49 -10.49 8.57
CA GLY A 102 6.01 -10.27 9.93
C GLY A 102 5.91 -8.79 10.32
N THR A 103 5.77 -7.88 9.35
CA THR A 103 5.56 -6.45 9.65
C THR A 103 4.10 -6.17 9.99
N PRO A 104 3.80 -5.06 10.69
CA PRO A 104 2.42 -4.65 10.96
C PRO A 104 1.54 -4.41 9.73
N CYS A 105 2.14 -4.23 8.54
CA CYS A 105 1.43 -3.95 7.29
C CYS A 105 1.27 -5.17 6.37
N ASP A 106 1.69 -6.35 6.82
CA ASP A 106 1.63 -7.55 6.01
C ASP A 106 0.20 -7.83 5.52
N GLY A 107 0.05 -8.05 4.21
CA GLY A 107 -1.25 -8.30 3.57
C GLY A 107 -2.11 -7.05 3.32
N ASN A 108 -1.77 -5.90 3.90
CA ASN A 108 -2.56 -4.67 3.79
C ASN A 108 -1.96 -3.64 2.82
N VAL A 109 -0.65 -3.75 2.52
CA VAL A 109 0.06 -2.83 1.63
C VAL A 109 0.89 -3.58 0.59
N ALA A 110 1.18 -2.91 -0.52
CA ALA A 110 2.10 -3.42 -1.53
C ALA A 110 3.55 -3.46 -0.98
N SER A 111 4.36 -4.38 -1.48
CA SER A 111 5.79 -4.49 -1.14
C SER A 111 6.64 -3.31 -1.64
N LYS A 112 6.15 -2.59 -2.64
CA LYS A 112 6.81 -1.43 -3.27
C LYS A 112 5.81 -0.38 -3.74
N PHE A 113 6.25 0.87 -3.75
CA PHE A 113 5.61 1.99 -4.44
C PHE A 113 6.64 2.66 -5.36
N GLY A 114 6.54 2.41 -6.68
CA GLY A 114 7.56 2.85 -7.63
C GLY A 114 8.91 2.19 -7.33
N ASP A 115 9.93 3.01 -7.09
CA ASP A 115 11.28 2.58 -6.70
C ASP A 115 11.45 2.36 -5.20
N ALA A 116 10.48 2.79 -4.38
CA ALA A 116 10.55 2.71 -2.93
C ALA A 116 10.04 1.37 -2.39
N ILE A 117 10.75 0.81 -1.42
CA ILE A 117 10.40 -0.46 -0.76
C ILE A 117 9.63 -0.15 0.53
N VAL A 118 8.51 -0.83 0.76
CA VAL A 118 7.75 -0.67 2.01
C VAL A 118 8.36 -1.56 3.09
N VAL A 119 8.73 -0.96 4.22
CA VAL A 119 9.53 -1.62 5.25
C VAL A 119 9.10 -1.19 6.66
N GLN A 120 9.35 -2.06 7.63
CA GLN A 120 9.49 -1.71 9.04
C GLN A 120 10.98 -1.58 9.35
N CYS A 121 11.43 -0.46 9.91
CA CYS A 121 12.84 -0.26 10.25
C CYS A 121 13.02 -0.12 11.76
N LEU A 122 13.94 -0.91 12.31
CA LEU A 122 14.26 -0.94 13.73
C LEU A 122 15.63 -0.32 13.98
N THR A 123 15.76 0.46 15.05
CA THR A 123 17.07 0.90 15.55
C THR A 123 17.79 -0.24 16.26
N SER A 124 19.09 -0.08 16.56
CA SER A 124 19.92 -1.12 17.18
C SER A 124 19.46 -1.59 18.56
N ASP A 125 18.70 -0.75 19.26
CA ASP A 125 18.01 -1.04 20.53
C ASP A 125 16.67 -1.77 20.33
N GLY A 126 16.28 -2.06 19.09
CA GLY A 126 15.03 -2.74 18.73
C GLY A 126 13.82 -1.83 18.60
N ALA A 127 13.95 -0.52 18.78
CA ALA A 127 12.81 0.39 18.69
C ALA A 127 12.39 0.66 17.24
N ASP A 128 11.09 0.76 17.01
CA ASP A 128 10.52 1.00 15.67
C ASP A 128 10.60 2.48 15.29
N LEU A 129 11.24 2.77 14.15
CA LEU A 129 11.35 4.12 13.63
C LEU A 129 9.99 4.74 13.29
N ALA A 130 9.06 3.96 12.72
CA ALA A 130 7.72 4.46 12.39
C ALA A 130 6.96 4.87 13.66
N ALA A 131 7.09 4.08 14.74
CA ALA A 131 6.54 4.42 16.05
C ALA A 131 7.18 5.70 16.62
N LYS A 132 8.52 5.79 16.64
CA LYS A 132 9.24 6.98 17.12
C LYS A 132 8.80 8.25 16.37
N LEU A 133 8.69 8.19 15.04
CA LEU A 133 8.25 9.33 14.23
C LEU A 133 6.78 9.69 14.48
N ALA A 134 5.92 8.70 14.70
CA ALA A 134 4.50 8.93 15.01
C ALA A 134 4.28 9.50 16.42
N GLU A 135 5.01 9.00 17.41
CA GLU A 135 4.93 9.45 18.80
C GLU A 135 5.37 10.90 18.96
N ASN A 136 6.42 11.30 18.23
CA ASN A 136 6.91 12.68 18.16
C ASN A 136 6.08 13.56 17.21
N GLY A 137 4.98 13.03 16.67
CA GLY A 137 4.05 13.75 15.81
C GLY A 137 4.65 14.18 14.48
N ILE A 138 5.76 13.60 14.02
CA ILE A 138 6.39 13.88 12.73
C ILE A 138 5.57 13.25 11.62
N LEU A 139 5.23 11.97 11.80
CA LEU A 139 4.35 11.20 10.93
C LEU A 139 3.06 10.82 11.66
N CYS A 140 2.10 10.31 10.92
CA CYS A 140 0.80 9.92 11.42
C CYS A 140 0.53 8.46 11.08
N GLY A 141 0.20 7.67 12.09
CA GLY A 141 -0.28 6.30 11.93
C GLY A 141 -1.46 6.21 10.97
N GLN A 142 -1.44 5.19 10.12
CA GLN A 142 -2.43 4.88 9.09
C GLN A 142 -3.19 3.61 9.49
N PRO A 143 -4.37 3.72 10.12
CA PRO A 143 -5.12 2.56 10.60
C PRO A 143 -5.49 1.56 9.51
N ALA A 144 -5.70 2.03 8.28
CA ALA A 144 -6.00 1.18 7.13
C ALA A 144 -4.83 0.26 6.73
N GLN A 145 -3.59 0.57 7.15
CA GLN A 145 -2.40 -0.20 6.80
C GLN A 145 -1.89 -1.07 7.95
N ALA A 146 -1.84 -0.51 9.17
CA ALA A 146 -1.20 -1.12 10.32
C ALA A 146 -2.10 -1.21 11.57
N GLY A 147 -3.42 -0.98 11.44
CA GLY A 147 -4.33 -0.94 12.57
C GLY A 147 -3.95 0.14 13.60
N SER A 148 -4.11 -0.16 14.88
CA SER A 148 -3.77 0.75 15.99
C SER A 148 -2.28 0.72 16.39
N THR A 149 -1.41 0.09 15.59
CA THR A 149 0.02 -0.09 15.92
C THR A 149 0.75 1.25 16.09
N TYR A 150 0.44 2.24 15.25
CA TYR A 150 1.09 3.55 15.27
C TYR A 150 0.11 4.65 15.65
N ARG A 151 0.58 5.63 16.42
CA ARG A 151 -0.22 6.77 16.87
C ARG A 151 -0.78 7.56 15.69
N SER A 152 -2.10 7.68 15.61
CA SER A 152 -2.77 8.52 14.62
C SER A 152 -2.73 10.00 15.03
N CYS A 153 -2.65 10.90 14.06
CA CYS A 153 -2.65 12.35 14.32
C CYS A 153 -4.04 12.92 14.67
N LEU A 154 -5.10 12.10 14.64
CA LEU A 154 -6.45 12.48 15.07
C LEU A 154 -6.62 12.50 16.60
N SER A 155 -5.57 12.23 17.37
CA SER A 155 -5.62 12.21 18.85
C SER A 155 -5.48 13.61 19.49
N GLY A 156 -5.96 14.65 18.83
CA GLY A 156 -5.91 16.03 19.33
C GLY A 156 -7.04 16.87 18.72
N SER A 157 -8.24 16.73 19.30
CA SER A 157 -9.30 17.74 19.23
C SER A 157 -9.33 18.49 20.55
#